data_AF-A0A1S0YKH0-F1
#
_entry.id   AF-A0A1S0YKH0-F1
#
_cell.length_a   1.000
_cell.length_b   1.000
_cell.length_c   1.000
_cell.angle_alpha   90.00
_cell.angle_beta   90.00
_cell.angle_gamma   90.00
#
_symmetry.space_group_name_H-M   'P 1'
#
loop_
_entity.id
_entity.type
_entity.pdbx_description
1 polymer ?
#
loop_
_entity_poly.entity_id
_entity_poly.type
_entity_poly.pdbx_seq_one_letter_code
_entity_poly.pdbx_strand_id
1 'polypeptide(L)' 'MTMQPRPNNPIERRKQAVRTYSRNAVLWAGGGVVGGIALGLIFSSWAILALGLVVAVVGGVGNWMKVQKIVNHKDVY' A
#
# COMPACT_ATOMS: atom_id res chain seq x y z
N MET A 1 30.14 -12.32 1.72
CA MET A 1 28.76 -11.86 1.40
C MET A 1 27.83 -13.03 1.66
N THR A 2 27.04 -12.98 2.73
CA THR A 2 26.02 -14.01 2.97
C THR A 2 24.78 -13.62 2.17
N MET A 3 24.43 -14.42 1.16
CA MET A 3 23.08 -14.42 0.61
C MET A 3 22.16 -15.00 1.69
N GLN A 4 21.67 -14.16 2.60
CA GLN A 4 20.48 -14.51 3.38
C GLN A 4 19.28 -13.82 2.71
N PRO A 5 18.46 -14.55 1.93
CA PRO A 5 17.32 -13.98 1.21
C PRO A 5 16.17 -13.56 2.15
N ARG A 6 16.30 -13.80 3.45
CA ARG A 6 15.26 -13.53 4.44
C ARG A 6 15.90 -13.05 5.74
N PRO A 7 15.38 -11.97 6.36
CA PRO A 7 15.85 -11.59 7.68
C PRO A 7 15.48 -12.71 8.65
N ASN A 8 16.49 -13.27 9.31
CA ASN A 8 16.28 -14.30 10.33
C ASN A 8 15.72 -13.67 11.61
N ASN A 9 15.92 -12.36 11.80
CA ASN A 9 15.41 -11.58 12.92
C ASN A 9 13.93 -11.15 12.70
N PRO A 10 13.01 -11.42 13.64
CA PRO A 10 11.61 -11.00 13.55
C PRO A 10 11.41 -9.47 13.47
N ILE A 11 12.29 -8.68 14.07
CA ILE A 11 12.22 -7.21 14.05
C ILE A 11 12.58 -6.67 12.65
N GLU A 12 13.61 -7.22 12.02
CA GLU A 12 14.02 -6.82 10.67
C GLU A 12 12.95 -7.17 9.63
N ARG A 13 12.31 -8.34 9.76
CA ARG A 13 11.16 -8.71 8.91
C ARG A 13 10.02 -7.70 9.02
N ARG A 14 9.70 -7.25 10.24
CA ARG A 14 8.67 -6.23 10.48
C ARG A 14 9.04 -4.88 9.86
N LYS A 15 10.29 -4.42 10.03
CA LYS A 15 10.78 -3.19 9.39
C LYS A 15 10.72 -3.25 7.86
N GLN A 16 11.09 -4.38 7.25
CA GLN A 16 10.98 -4.56 5.81
C GLN A 16 9.53 -4.57 5.34
N ALA A 17 8.63 -5.24 6.08
CA ALA A 17 7.20 -5.27 5.76
C ALA A 17 6.57 -3.87 5.77
N VAL A 18 6.91 -3.01 6.74
CA VAL A 18 6.47 -1.61 6.76
C VAL A 18 6.90 -0.88 5.49
N ARG A 19 8.18 -0.99 5.09
CA ARG A 19 8.67 -0.34 3.86
C ARG A 19 7.91 -0.80 2.62
N THR A 20 7.67 -2.11 2.50
CA THR A 20 6.92 -2.67 1.37
C THR A 20 5.47 -2.19 1.34
N TYR A 21 4.76 -2.25 2.48
CA TYR A 21 3.37 -1.83 2.53
C TYR A 21 3.20 -0.33 2.35
N SER A 22 4.11 0.50 2.87
CA SER A 22 4.08 1.95 2.63
C SER A 22 4.29 2.27 1.15
N ARG A 23 5.26 1.62 0.48
CA ARG A 23 5.47 1.80 -0.97
C ARG A 23 4.26 1.34 -1.78
N ASN A 24 3.66 0.21 -1.41
CA ASN A 24 2.46 -0.29 -2.06
C ASN A 24 1.27 0.66 -1.82
N ALA A 25 1.11 1.21 -0.61
CA ALA A 25 0.06 2.19 -0.32
C ALA A 25 0.17 3.41 -1.25
N VAL A 26 1.38 3.94 -1.44
CA VAL A 26 1.64 5.07 -2.35
C VAL A 26 1.39 4.68 -3.80
N LEU A 27 1.78 3.47 -4.23
CA LEU A 27 1.50 2.99 -5.58
C LEU A 27 0.00 2.84 -5.86
N TRP A 28 -0.76 2.31 -4.89
CA TRP A 28 -2.21 2.19 -5.01
C TRP A 28 -2.91 3.55 -4.99
N ALA A 29 -2.52 4.44 -4.08
CA ALA A 29 -3.07 5.79 -4.01
C ALA A 29 -2.73 6.60 -5.27
N GLY A 30 -1.46 6.64 -5.66
CA GLY A 30 -1.00 7.36 -6.85
C GLY A 30 -1.53 6.75 -8.15
N GLY A 31 -1.46 5.43 -8.31
CA GLY A 31 -1.93 4.72 -9.49
C GLY A 31 -3.45 4.78 -9.65
N GLY A 32 -4.21 4.67 -8.57
CA GLY A 32 -5.67 4.79 -8.61
C GLY A 32 -6.13 6.22 -8.92
N VAL A 33 -5.46 7.24 -8.36
CA VAL A 33 -5.76 8.65 -8.69
C VAL A 33 -5.41 8.97 -10.14
N VAL A 34 -4.19 8.64 -10.59
CA VAL A 34 -3.76 8.92 -11.97
C VAL A 34 -4.59 8.12 -12.97
N GLY A 35 -4.83 6.83 -12.72
CA GLY A 35 -5.64 5.97 -13.57
C GLY A 35 -7.11 6.41 -13.60
N GLY A 36 -7.68 6.78 -12.45
CA GLY A 36 -9.05 7.28 -12.34
C GLY A 36 -9.27 8.60 -13.09
N ILE A 37 -8.34 9.55 -12.95
CA ILE A 37 -8.40 10.83 -13.68
C ILE A 37 -8.22 10.58 -15.19
N ALA A 38 -7.21 9.82 -15.60
CA ALA A 38 -6.95 9.55 -17.01
C ALA A 38 -8.15 8.89 -17.69
N LEU A 39 -8.68 7.80 -17.10
CA LEU A 39 -9.85 7.10 -17.66
C LEU A 39 -11.12 7.94 -17.56
N GLY A 40 -11.33 8.68 -16.47
CA GLY A 40 -12.49 9.56 -16.32
C GLY A 40 -12.54 10.67 -17.36
N LEU A 41 -11.39 11.23 -17.75
CA LEU A 41 -11.29 12.23 -18.80
C LEU A 41 -11.46 11.63 -20.20
N ILE A 42 -10.83 10.49 -20.49
CA ILE A 42 -10.95 9.81 -21.80
C ILE A 42 -12.40 9.44 -22.10
N PHE A 43 -13.11 8.92 -21.11
CA PHE A 43 -14.50 8.46 -21.28
C PHE A 43 -15.54 9.52 -20.87
N SER A 44 -15.12 10.73 -20.48
CA SER A 44 -15.97 11.81 -19.96
C SER A 44 -17.03 11.33 -18.95
N SER A 45 -16.62 10.41 -18.07
CA SER A 45 -17.53 9.67 -17.19
C SER A 45 -17.17 9.87 -15.73
N TRP A 46 -18.06 10.56 -15.02
CA TRP A 46 -17.98 10.75 -13.57
C TRP A 46 -18.00 9.43 -12.80
N ALA A 47 -18.66 8.40 -13.33
CA ALA A 47 -18.69 7.07 -12.73
C ALA A 47 -17.30 6.41 -12.72
N ILE A 48 -16.55 6.54 -13.81
CA ILE A 48 -15.18 5.98 -13.92
C ILE A 48 -14.21 6.73 -13.00
N LEU A 49 -14.37 8.06 -12.92
CA LEU A 49 -13.59 8.91 -12.02
C LEU A 49 -13.83 8.53 -10.55
N ALA A 50 -15.10 8.36 -10.15
CA ALA A 50 -15.48 7.93 -8.82
C ALA A 50 -14.94 6.52 -8.51
N LEU A 51 -15.01 5.60 -9.46
CA LEU A 51 -14.50 4.23 -9.28
C LEU A 51 -12.98 4.19 -9.11
N GLY A 52 -12.23 4.99 -9.89
CA GLY A 52 -10.78 5.14 -9.72
C GLY A 52 -10.40 5.69 -8.34
N LEU A 53 -11.15 6.68 -7.84
CA LEU A 53 -10.97 7.22 -6.50
C LEU A 53 -11.24 6.17 -5.40
N VAL A 54 -12.30 5.38 -5.55
CA VAL A 54 -12.60 4.27 -4.62
C VAL A 54 -11.45 3.26 -4.59
N VAL A 55 -10.95 2.85 -5.76
CA VAL A 55 -9.82 1.91 -5.85
C VAL A 55 -8.56 2.49 -5.19
N ALA A 56 -8.26 3.77 -5.41
CA ALA A 56 -7.14 4.46 -4.79
C ALA A 56 -7.23 4.44 -3.25
N VAL A 57 -8.40 4.79 -2.72
CA VAL A 57 -8.65 4.84 -1.26
C VAL A 57 -8.60 3.45 -0.66
N VAL A 58 -9.30 2.47 -1.22
CA VAL A 58 -9.34 1.09 -0.69
C VAL A 58 -7.94 0.47 -0.70
N GLY A 59 -7.18 0.64 -1.79
CA GLY A 59 -5.81 0.15 -1.88
C GLY A 59 -4.86 0.85 -0.89
N GLY A 60 -5.01 2.16 -0.68
CA GLY A 60 -4.25 2.92 0.31
C GLY A 60 -4.54 2.47 1.74
N VAL A 61 -5.83 2.43 2.13
CA VAL A 61 -6.28 2.04 3.48
C VAL A 61 -5.91 0.58 3.79
N GLY A 62 -6.07 -0.33 2.83
CA GLY A 62 -5.71 -1.74 2.99
C GLY A 62 -4.23 -1.95 3.35
N ASN A 63 -3.33 -1.21 2.71
CA ASN A 63 -1.90 -1.25 3.03
C ASN A 63 -1.57 -0.51 4.34
N TRP A 64 -2.25 0.60 4.63
CA TRP A 64 -2.11 1.35 5.88
C TRP A 64 -2.46 0.49 7.12
N MET A 65 -3.57 -0.25 7.08
CA MET A 65 -3.98 -1.14 8.17
C MET A 65 -2.89 -2.20 8.48
N LYS A 66 -2.21 -2.72 7.46
CA LYS A 66 -1.10 -3.67 7.64
C LYS A 66 0.10 -3.02 8.32
N VAL A 67 0.46 -1.79 7.93
CA VAL A 67 1.52 -1.01 8.59
C VAL A 67 1.16 -0.77 10.06
N GLN A 68 -0.06 -0.31 10.33
CA GLN A 68 -0.52 -0.03 11.69
C GLN A 68 -0.45 -1.29 12.58
N LYS A 69 -0.83 -2.46 12.06
CA LYS A 69 -0.72 -3.73 12.78
C LYS A 69 0.73 -4.08 13.14
N ILE A 70 1.69 -3.76 12.28
CA ILE A 70 3.12 -4.01 12.53
C ILE A 70 3.67 -3.03 13.57
N VAL A 71 3.32 -1.75 13.46
CA VAL A 71 3.77 -0.70 14.39
C VAL A 71 3.21 -0.92 15.79
N ASN A 72 1.94 -1.30 15.89
CA ASN A 72 1.28 -1.55 17.16
C ASN A 72 1.58 -2.94 17.76
N HIS A 73 2.40 -3.76 17.09
CA HIS A 73 2.76 -5.07 17.60
C HIS A 73 3.68 -4.93 18.83
N LYS A 74 3.21 -5.41 19.98
CA LYS A 74 4.01 -5.51 21.21
C LYS A 74 4.56 -6.93 21.32
N ASP A 75 5.88 -7.04 21.41
CA ASP A 75 6.54 -8.30 21.72
C ASP A 75 6.29 -8.60 23.20
N VAL A 76 5.66 -9.74 23.49
CA VAL A 76 5.53 -10.27 24.85
C VAL A 76 6.76 -11.14 25.08
N TYR A 77 7.58 -10.75 26.06
CA TYR A 77 8.81 -11.43 26.44
C TYR A 77 8.56 -12.53 27.47
#